data_AF-A0A967LXV4-F1
#
_entry.id   AF-A0A967LXV4-F1
#
_cell.length_a   1.000
_cell.length_b   1.000
_cell.length_c   1.000
_cell.angle_alpha   90.00
_cell.angle_beta   90.00
_cell.angle_gamma   90.00
#
_symmetry.space_group_name_H-M   'P 1'
#
loop_
_entity.id
_entity.type
_entity.pdbx_description
1 polymer ?
#
loop_
_entity_poly.entity_id
_entity_poly.type
_entity_poly.pdbx_seq_one_letter_code
_entity_poly.pdbx_strand_id
1 'polypeptide(L)'
;KLVATDGHRLSFIQKPLPEVTKFAFDKGIIIPRKGMLELSRLLEESEQVQVAFQENTAIFRQGESTLIMRLIDGDFPDYDTVVPKNCERVLEVDRSRFMEMLRRMSIISTDRYRGIRCKIHPEHMEIISNNPEIGDAREEIS
;
A
#
# COMPACT_ATOMS: atom_id res chain seq x y z
N LYS A 1 -6.31 11.64 -4.33
CA LYS A 1 -5.11 10.88 -3.84
C LYS A 1 -5.58 10.07 -2.64
N LEU A 2 -5.21 8.79 -2.55
CA LEU A 2 -5.48 7.91 -1.41
C LEU A 2 -4.14 7.43 -0.85
N VAL A 3 -4.03 7.34 0.47
CA VAL A 3 -2.80 6.98 1.18
C VAL A 3 -3.11 6.03 2.32
N ALA A 4 -2.26 5.02 2.52
CA ALA A 4 -2.32 4.09 3.64
C ALA A 4 -0.92 3.85 4.20
N THR A 5 -0.80 3.79 5.52
CA THR A 5 0.45 3.47 6.21
C THR A 5 0.18 2.74 7.53
N ASP A 6 1.12 1.90 7.94
CA ASP A 6 1.16 1.23 9.25
C ASP A 6 2.36 1.72 10.09
N GLY A 7 3.04 2.80 9.67
CA GLY A 7 4.26 3.32 10.29
C GLY A 7 5.56 2.64 9.83
N HIS A 8 5.48 1.43 9.24
CA HIS A 8 6.64 0.72 8.69
C HIS A 8 6.75 0.85 7.17
N ARG A 9 5.61 0.95 6.49
CA ARG A 9 5.51 1.12 5.04
C ARG A 9 4.38 2.07 4.69
N LEU A 10 4.43 2.59 3.47
CA LEU A 10 3.42 3.47 2.92
C LEU A 10 3.04 3.02 1.52
N SER A 11 1.77 3.16 1.18
CA SER A 11 1.26 2.98 -0.18
C SER A 11 0.34 4.15 -0.51
N PHE A 12 0.44 4.66 -1.74
CA PHE A 12 -0.47 5.69 -2.22
C PHE A 12 -0.88 5.45 -3.67
N ILE A 13 -2.03 5.98 -4.03
CA ILE A 13 -2.49 6.04 -5.41
C ILE A 13 -3.08 7.41 -5.70
N GLN A 14 -2.78 7.94 -6.89
CA GLN A 14 -3.32 9.19 -7.37
C GLN A 14 -3.89 8.97 -8.76
N LYS A 15 -5.18 9.26 -8.91
CA LYS A 15 -5.89 9.27 -10.18
C LYS A 15 -6.65 10.59 -10.31
N PRO A 16 -6.75 11.18 -11.51
CA PRO A 16 -7.66 12.29 -11.74
C PRO A 16 -9.10 11.83 -11.52
N LEU A 17 -9.93 12.70 -10.95
CA LEU A 17 -11.37 12.51 -10.86
C LEU A 17 -12.05 13.45 -11.88
N PRO A 18 -13.20 13.07 -12.46
CA PRO A 18 -13.97 13.97 -13.31
C PRO A 18 -14.31 15.28 -12.59
N GLU A 19 -14.33 16.41 -13.31
CA GLU A 19 -14.43 17.77 -12.75
C GLU A 19 -15.68 18.06 -11.89
N VAL A 20 -16.66 17.15 -11.88
CA VAL A 20 -17.94 17.31 -11.20
C VAL A 20 -17.82 17.18 -9.67
N THR A 21 -16.69 16.73 -9.14
CA THR A 21 -16.56 16.39 -7.71
C THR A 21 -15.40 17.13 -7.03
N LYS A 22 -15.59 18.42 -6.78
CA LYS A 22 -14.80 19.11 -5.75
C LYS A 22 -15.37 18.77 -4.39
N PHE A 23 -14.70 17.87 -3.69
CA PHE A 23 -14.93 17.71 -2.27
C PHE A 23 -14.16 18.80 -1.51
N ALA A 24 -14.83 19.56 -0.66
CA ALA A 24 -14.22 20.60 0.15
C ALA A 24 -13.61 19.98 1.43
N PHE A 25 -12.49 19.26 1.28
CA PHE A 25 -11.71 18.73 2.41
C PHE A 25 -10.37 19.44 2.50
N ASP A 26 -10.27 20.49 3.30
CA ASP A 26 -9.01 21.23 3.45
C ASP A 26 -7.89 20.35 4.03
N LYS A 27 -8.24 19.36 4.86
CA LYS A 27 -7.29 18.44 5.53
C LYS A 27 -7.36 16.98 5.05
N GLY A 28 -8.19 16.69 4.05
CA GLY A 28 -8.55 15.31 3.72
C GLY A 28 -9.41 14.64 4.80
N ILE A 29 -9.61 13.33 4.67
CA ILE A 29 -10.44 12.51 5.55
C ILE A 29 -9.77 11.17 5.83
N ILE A 30 -10.08 10.55 6.97
CA ILE A 30 -9.55 9.24 7.35
C ILE A 30 -10.70 8.22 7.39
N ILE A 31 -10.62 7.21 6.52
CA ILE A 31 -11.61 6.14 6.44
C ILE A 31 -11.17 4.97 7.34
N PRO A 32 -12.02 4.47 8.25
CA PRO A 32 -11.69 3.30 9.07
C PRO A 32 -11.40 2.05 8.24
N ARG A 33 -10.44 1.23 8.68
CA ARG A 33 -10.08 -0.03 8.00
C ARG A 33 -11.29 -0.93 7.72
N LYS A 34 -12.20 -1.07 8.70
CA LYS A 34 -13.43 -1.87 8.53
C LYS A 34 -14.33 -1.27 7.44
N GLY A 35 -14.51 0.05 7.45
CA GLY A 35 -15.28 0.75 6.41
C GLY A 35 -14.71 0.56 5.01
N MET A 36 -13.38 0.59 4.88
CA MET A 36 -12.71 0.33 3.60
C MET A 36 -12.92 -1.12 3.11
N LEU A 37 -12.94 -2.11 4.01
CA LEU A 37 -13.23 -3.51 3.63
C LEU A 37 -14.67 -3.68 3.14
N GLU A 38 -15.65 -3.07 3.81
CA GLU A 38 -17.04 -3.12 3.35
C GLU A 38 -17.23 -2.36 2.03
N LEU A 39 -16.54 -1.23 1.86
CA LEU A 39 -16.55 -0.50 0.60
C LEU A 39 -15.97 -1.35 -0.54
N SER A 40 -14.88 -2.08 -0.31
CA SER A 40 -14.33 -2.99 -1.31
C SER A 40 -15.34 -4.03 -1.75
N ARG A 41 -16.11 -4.61 -0.82
CA ARG A 41 -17.17 -5.59 -1.15
C ARG A 41 -18.31 -4.96 -1.92
N LEU A 42 -18.76 -3.76 -1.54
CA LEU A 42 -19.77 -3.01 -2.29
C LEU A 42 -19.31 -2.80 -3.74
N LEU A 43 -18.04 -2.45 -3.96
CA LEU A 43 -17.50 -2.19 -5.30
C LEU A 43 -17.27 -3.44 -6.16
N GLU A 44 -17.38 -4.66 -5.62
CA GLU A 44 -17.29 -5.89 -6.42
C GLU A 44 -18.49 -6.03 -7.39
N GLU A 45 -19.63 -5.40 -7.08
CA GLU A 45 -20.87 -5.54 -7.86
C GLU A 45 -20.94 -4.60 -9.09
N SER A 46 -20.19 -3.49 -9.10
CA SER A 46 -20.17 -2.50 -10.18
C SER A 46 -19.03 -1.50 -10.06
N GLU A 47 -18.54 -1.00 -11.20
CA GLU A 47 -17.45 -0.02 -11.28
C GLU A 47 -17.87 1.42 -10.92
N GLN A 48 -19.17 1.70 -10.81
CA GLN A 48 -19.69 3.03 -10.50
C GLN A 48 -20.28 3.08 -9.09
N VAL A 49 -19.89 4.10 -8.33
CA VAL A 49 -20.38 4.36 -6.99
C VAL A 49 -20.67 5.84 -6.82
N GLN A 50 -21.81 6.15 -6.21
CA GLN A 50 -22.11 7.49 -5.75
C GLN A 50 -21.45 7.72 -4.41
N VAL A 51 -20.77 8.84 -4.25
CA VAL A 51 -20.03 9.18 -3.04
C VAL A 51 -20.55 10.51 -2.51
N ALA A 52 -20.94 10.51 -1.24
CA ALA A 52 -21.32 11.71 -0.51
C ALA A 52 -20.61 11.74 0.83
N PHE A 53 -20.34 12.96 1.31
CA PHE A 53 -19.74 13.19 2.62
C PHE A 53 -20.55 14.24 3.33
N GLN A 54 -20.83 13.99 4.60
CA GLN A 54 -21.57 14.91 5.46
C GLN A 54 -20.93 14.89 6.84
N GLU A 55 -20.37 16.03 7.25
CA GLU A 55 -19.66 16.19 8.53
C GLU A 55 -18.62 15.07 8.73
N ASN A 56 -18.83 14.20 9.72
CA ASN A 56 -17.96 13.08 10.10
C ASN A 56 -18.46 11.74 9.52
N THR A 57 -19.20 11.77 8.40
CA THR A 57 -19.80 10.58 7.79
C THR A 57 -19.50 10.52 6.29
N ALA A 58 -19.12 9.34 5.82
CA ALA A 58 -19.04 9.01 4.40
C ALA A 58 -20.19 8.07 4.02
N ILE A 59 -20.80 8.34 2.88
CA ILE A 59 -21.92 7.60 2.32
C ILE A 59 -21.54 7.15 0.91
N PHE A 60 -21.61 5.85 0.68
CA PHE A 60 -21.37 5.22 -0.61
C PHE A 60 -22.64 4.51 -1.05
N ARG A 61 -23.13 4.79 -2.25
CA ARG A 61 -24.33 4.16 -2.80
C ARG A 61 -24.04 3.55 -4.16
N GLN A 62 -24.52 2.32 -4.34
CA GLN A 62 -24.46 1.59 -5.60
C GLN A 62 -25.79 0.85 -5.76
N GLY A 63 -26.59 1.26 -6.75
CA GLY A 63 -27.96 0.77 -6.90
C GLY A 63 -28.81 0.98 -5.64
N GLU A 64 -29.31 -0.13 -5.09
CA GLU A 64 -30.12 -0.19 -3.87
C GLU A 64 -29.26 -0.34 -2.59
N SER A 65 -27.97 -0.65 -2.74
CA SER A 65 -27.05 -0.84 -1.62
C SER A 65 -26.46 0.50 -1.17
N THR A 66 -26.55 0.78 0.13
CA THR A 66 -25.99 2.00 0.74
C THR A 66 -25.10 1.63 1.93
N LEU A 67 -23.84 2.03 1.87
CA LEU A 67 -22.87 1.91 2.95
C LEU A 67 -22.66 3.27 3.61
N ILE A 68 -22.91 3.34 4.91
CA ILE A 68 -22.72 4.55 5.74
C ILE A 68 -21.67 4.24 6.79
N MET A 69 -20.65 5.09 6.92
CA MET A 69 -19.61 4.94 7.92
C MET A 69 -19.19 6.26 8.53
N ARG A 70 -18.87 6.25 9.83
CA ARG A 70 -18.20 7.39 10.48
C ARG A 70 -16.74 7.46 10.06
N LEU A 71 -16.23 8.67 9.83
CA LEU A 71 -14.82 8.90 9.60
C LEU A 71 -14.06 8.87 10.94
N ILE A 72 -12.74 8.69 10.87
CA ILE A 72 -11.89 8.76 12.06
C ILE A 72 -11.56 10.23 12.34
N ASP A 73 -11.82 10.68 13.56
CA ASP A 73 -11.38 11.99 14.04
C ASP A 73 -9.85 11.97 14.25
N GLY A 74 -9.14 12.87 13.57
CA GLY A 74 -7.70 13.02 13.70
C GLY A 74 -7.05 13.55 12.43
N ASP A 75 -5.80 13.99 12.56
CA ASP A 75 -4.98 14.37 11.41
C ASP A 75 -4.19 13.14 10.92
N PHE A 76 -4.18 12.92 9.61
CA PHE A 76 -3.32 11.91 9.01
C PHE A 76 -1.86 12.43 9.04
N PRO A 77 -0.85 11.59 9.34
CA PRO A 77 0.54 12.06 9.42
C PRO A 77 0.99 12.76 8.14
N ASP A 78 1.89 13.74 8.26
CA ASP A 78 2.54 14.37 7.11
C ASP A 78 3.49 13.38 6.43
N TYR A 79 2.92 12.59 5.53
CA TYR A 79 3.62 11.51 4.85
C TYR A 79 4.51 11.99 3.70
N ASP A 80 4.33 13.22 3.20
CA ASP A 80 5.19 13.75 2.14
C ASP A 80 6.64 13.95 2.63
N THR A 81 6.85 13.99 3.96
CA THR A 81 8.17 14.00 4.60
C THR A 81 8.93 12.67 4.50
N VAL A 82 8.22 11.54 4.38
CA VAL A 82 8.83 10.20 4.33
C VAL A 82 8.92 9.63 2.92
N VAL A 83 8.26 10.24 1.94
CA VAL A 83 8.36 9.85 0.53
C VAL A 83 9.64 10.46 -0.07
N PRO A 84 10.62 9.64 -0.49
CA PRO A 84 11.86 10.15 -1.08
C PRO A 84 11.56 10.95 -2.36
N LYS A 85 11.98 12.22 -2.40
CA LYS A 85 11.77 13.11 -3.56
C LYS A 85 12.81 12.91 -4.66
N ASN A 86 14.02 12.54 -4.26
CA ASN A 86 15.15 12.31 -5.15
C ASN A 86 15.73 10.91 -4.86
N CYS A 87 15.85 10.10 -5.90
CA CYS A 87 16.52 8.80 -5.83
C CYS A 87 17.80 8.88 -6.68
N GLU A 88 18.97 8.96 -6.03
CA GLU A 88 20.26 9.03 -6.73
C GLU A 88 20.66 7.68 -7.36
N ARG A 89 20.14 6.58 -6.81
CA ARG A 89 20.44 5.22 -7.24
C ARG A 89 19.16 4.55 -7.67
N VAL A 90 19.12 4.15 -8.94
CA VAL A 90 17.99 3.45 -9.55
C VAL A 90 18.44 2.04 -9.90
N LEU A 91 17.64 1.05 -9.49
CA LEU A 91 17.81 -0.34 -9.85
C LEU A 91 16.53 -0.81 -10.52
N GLU A 92 16.63 -1.27 -11.76
CA GLU A 92 15.54 -1.88 -12.49
C GLU A 92 15.64 -3.40 -12.38
N VAL A 93 14.52 -4.07 -12.06
CA VAL A 93 14.45 -5.52 -11.94
C VAL A 93 13.16 -6.04 -12.55
N ASP A 94 13.21 -7.24 -13.12
CA ASP A 94 11.97 -7.93 -13.49
C ASP A 94 11.15 -8.22 -12.24
N ARG A 95 9.96 -7.61 -12.16
CA ARG A 95 9.07 -7.71 -11.02
C ARG A 95 8.70 -9.16 -10.70
N SER A 96 8.42 -9.96 -11.72
CA SER A 96 7.93 -11.34 -11.53
C SER A 96 9.05 -12.22 -10.98
N ARG A 97 10.23 -12.18 -11.60
CA ARG A 97 11.43 -12.91 -11.17
C ARG A 97 11.87 -12.49 -9.77
N PHE A 98 11.85 -11.19 -9.47
CA PHE A 98 12.17 -10.67 -8.15
C PHE A 98 11.17 -11.17 -7.09
N MET A 99 9.87 -11.13 -7.38
CA MET A 99 8.83 -11.63 -6.47
C MET A 99 8.94 -13.14 -6.22
N GLU A 100 9.25 -13.94 -7.25
CA GLU A 100 9.46 -15.38 -7.10
C GLU A 100 10.68 -15.70 -6.25
N MET A 101 11.80 -15.00 -6.45
CA MET A 101 12.99 -15.10 -5.62
C MET A 101 12.69 -14.74 -4.16
N LEU A 102 11.98 -13.62 -3.91
CA LEU A 102 11.57 -13.23 -2.56
C LEU A 102 10.67 -14.28 -1.89
N ARG A 103 9.77 -14.92 -2.64
CA ARG A 103 8.94 -16.03 -2.12
C ARG A 103 9.80 -17.23 -1.70
N ARG A 104 10.76 -17.64 -2.53
CA ARG A 104 11.69 -18.72 -2.16
C ARG A 104 12.53 -18.37 -0.94
N MET A 105 13.06 -17.15 -0.88
CA MET A 105 13.81 -16.64 0.28
C MET A 105 12.98 -16.66 1.57
N SER A 106 11.67 -16.40 1.46
CA SER A 106 10.79 -16.38 2.62
C SER A 106 10.60 -17.75 3.29
N ILE A 107 10.87 -18.87 2.59
CA ILE A 107 10.78 -20.23 3.14
C ILE A 107 11.78 -20.42 4.29
N ILE A 108 12.96 -19.82 4.18
CA ILE A 108 14.02 -19.91 5.20
C ILE A 108 13.86 -18.81 6.25
N SER A 109 13.10 -17.75 5.95
CA SER A 109 12.76 -16.70 6.91
C SER A 109 11.71 -17.20 7.92
N THR A 110 11.85 -16.83 9.19
CA THR A 110 10.80 -16.99 10.21
C THR A 110 10.28 -15.63 10.64
N ASP A 111 9.18 -15.59 11.39
CA ASP A 111 8.59 -14.34 11.92
C ASP A 111 9.56 -13.52 12.78
N ARG A 112 10.55 -14.18 13.38
CA ARG A 112 11.64 -13.55 14.13
C ARG A 112 12.79 -13.06 13.22
N TYR A 113 12.97 -13.66 12.04
CA TYR A 113 14.07 -13.40 11.11
C TYR A 113 13.58 -13.12 9.67
N ARG A 114 12.66 -12.15 9.50
CA ARG A 114 12.07 -11.79 8.17
C ARG A 114 12.92 -10.83 7.33
N GLY A 115 14.09 -10.42 7.81
CA GLY A 115 14.95 -9.46 7.12
C GLY A 115 15.74 -10.11 5.98
N ILE A 116 15.78 -9.45 4.82
CA ILE A 116 16.70 -9.79 3.74
C ILE A 116 17.81 -8.75 3.63
N ARG A 117 19.00 -9.19 3.21
CA ARG A 117 20.10 -8.30 2.84
C ARG A 117 20.24 -8.31 1.32
N CYS A 118 20.06 -7.15 0.69
CA CYS A 118 20.33 -6.96 -0.73
C CYS A 118 21.74 -6.37 -0.91
N LYS A 119 22.59 -7.05 -1.66
CA LYS A 119 23.85 -6.50 -2.16
C LYS A 119 23.71 -6.17 -3.64
N ILE A 120 23.92 -4.92 -3.99
CA ILE A 120 23.75 -4.45 -5.36
C ILE A 120 25.14 -4.30 -5.98
N HIS A 121 25.36 -4.99 -7.10
CA HIS A 121 26.54 -4.93 -7.94
C HIS A 121 26.15 -4.34 -9.31
N PRO A 122 27.11 -3.90 -10.16
CA PRO A 122 26.79 -3.28 -11.44
C PRO A 122 25.89 -4.11 -12.37
N GLU A 123 26.05 -5.44 -12.36
CA GLU A 123 25.37 -6.35 -13.31
C GLU A 123 24.36 -7.29 -12.64
N HIS A 124 24.28 -7.28 -11.30
CA HIS A 124 23.40 -8.18 -10.57
C HIS A 124 23.12 -7.67 -9.16
N MET A 125 22.05 -8.19 -8.56
CA MET A 125 21.73 -8.04 -7.16
C MET A 125 21.69 -9.42 -6.50
N GLU A 126 22.37 -9.51 -5.37
CA GLU A 126 22.38 -10.67 -4.49
C GLU A 126 21.43 -10.46 -3.32
N ILE A 127 20.59 -11.45 -3.04
CA ILE A 127 19.71 -11.48 -1.87
C ILE A 127 20.15 -12.57 -0.93
N ILE A 128 20.31 -12.20 0.34
CA ILE A 128 20.71 -13.11 1.41
C ILE A 128 19.65 -13.09 2.51
N SER A 129 19.18 -14.27 2.90
CA SER A 129 18.36 -14.52 4.08
C SER A 129 19.17 -15.36 5.06
N ASN A 130 19.14 -15.03 6.34
CA ASN A 130 19.87 -15.78 7.37
C ASN A 130 18.89 -16.18 8.47
N ASN A 131 18.84 -17.47 8.77
CA ASN A 131 18.06 -18.00 9.88
C ASN A 131 18.93 -18.96 10.69
N PRO A 132 19.25 -18.64 11.96
CA PRO A 132 20.09 -19.49 12.80
C PRO A 132 19.59 -20.94 12.99
N GLU A 133 18.29 -21.20 12.79
CA GLU A 133 17.68 -22.51 13.01
C GLU A 133 17.64 -23.37 11.73
N ILE A 134 17.48 -22.74 10.57
CA ILE A 134 17.28 -23.41 9.27
C ILE A 134 18.53 -23.32 8.38
N GLY A 135 19.35 -22.29 8.57
CA GLY A 135 20.51 -21.96 7.75
C GLY A 135 20.32 -20.69 6.94
N ASP A 136 21.23 -20.47 5.99
CA ASP A 136 21.26 -19.29 5.14
C ASP A 136 20.80 -19.63 3.72
N ALA A 137 20.14 -18.67 3.07
CA ALA A 137 19.82 -18.73 1.65
C ALA A 137 20.42 -17.55 0.89
N ARG A 138 20.84 -17.84 -0.34
CA ARG A 138 21.47 -16.89 -1.26
C ARG A 138 20.96 -17.13 -2.67
N GLU A 139 20.44 -16.08 -3.30
CA GLU A 139 20.09 -16.09 -4.73
C GLU A 139 20.53 -14.77 -5.37
N GLU A 140 20.65 -14.81 -6.69
CA GLU A 140 21.10 -13.70 -7.51
C GLU A 140 20.06 -13.40 -8.61
N ILE A 141 19.82 -12.12 -8.85
CA ILE A 141 19.03 -11.62 -9.96
C ILE A 141 19.85 -10.65 -10.80
N SER A 142 19.81 -10.85 -12.11
CA SER A 142 20.44 -10.01 -13.14
C SER A 142 19.35 -9.39 -13.99
#